data_AF-A0A414FW69-F1
#
_entry.id   AF-A0A414FW69-F1
#
_cell.length_a   1.000
_cell.length_b   1.000
_cell.length_c   1.000
_cell.angle_alpha   90.00
_cell.angle_beta   90.00
_cell.angle_gamma   90.00
#
_symmetry.space_group_name_H-M   'P 1'
#
loop_
_entity.id
_entity.type
_entity.pdbx_description
1 polymer ?
#
loop_
_entity_poly.entity_id
_entity_poly.type
_entity_poly.pdbx_seq_one_letter_code
_entity_poly.pdbx_strand_id
1 'polypeptide(L)'
;MRHGFWSAYSGELVLTDRALVYVDYGVLGNYMGYTRIDLDEISQVMIGKARNGSAQLEIYHAEGEEDFAFKSGGKLKLGSWARAIEGARSQAFGGASGGIARKAADALGALLRRG
;
A
#
# COMPACT_ATOMS: atom_id res chain seq x y z
N MET A 1 5.78 24.56 -8.52
CA MET A 1 4.87 23.67 -7.77
C MET A 1 5.50 22.29 -7.75
N ARG A 2 5.83 21.80 -6.55
CA ARG A 2 6.57 20.55 -6.27
C ARG A 2 5.61 19.60 -5.54
N HIS A 3 5.56 18.36 -6.01
CA HIS A 3 4.95 17.21 -5.34
C HIS A 3 6.13 16.32 -4.89
N GLY A 4 6.10 15.84 -3.65
CA GLY A 4 7.07 14.88 -3.08
C GLY A 4 8.47 15.42 -2.76
N PHE A 5 8.70 15.81 -1.50
CA PHE A 5 10.04 16.08 -0.96
C PHE A 5 10.58 14.80 -0.30
N TRP A 6 11.16 13.91 -1.09
CA TRP A 6 12.04 12.86 -0.55
C TRP A 6 13.37 13.01 -1.26
N SER A 7 14.23 13.90 -0.75
CA SER A 7 15.48 14.31 -1.40
C SER A 7 16.63 13.31 -1.19
N ALA A 8 16.37 12.14 -0.61
CA ALA A 8 17.32 11.06 -0.49
C ALA A 8 16.60 9.71 -0.58
N TYR A 9 17.26 8.72 -1.18
CA TYR A 9 16.89 7.31 -1.04
C TYR A 9 17.25 6.82 0.38
N SER A 10 16.71 7.50 1.40
CA SER A 10 17.06 7.29 2.80
C SER A 10 15.97 6.60 3.60
N GLY A 11 14.77 6.42 3.05
CA GLY A 11 13.71 5.67 3.72
C GLY A 11 13.59 4.20 3.31
N GLU A 12 12.73 3.49 4.03
CA GLU A 12 12.35 2.11 3.79
C GLU A 12 10.85 2.00 3.56
N LEU A 13 10.46 1.28 2.51
CA LEU A 13 9.06 0.94 2.26
C LEU A 13 8.79 -0.47 2.78
N VAL A 14 7.76 -0.62 3.60
CA VAL A 14 7.37 -1.85 4.29
C VAL A 14 5.92 -2.16 3.96
N LEU A 15 5.67 -3.35 3.41
CA LEU A 15 4.32 -3.87 3.20
C LEU A 15 3.96 -4.86 4.32
N THR A 16 2.81 -4.66 4.93
CA THR A 16 2.24 -5.55 5.95
C THR A 16 0.90 -6.14 5.48
N ASP A 17 0.26 -6.94 6.32
CA ASP A 17 -1.10 -7.46 6.09
C ASP A 17 -2.19 -6.38 6.22
N ARG A 18 -1.88 -5.22 6.78
CA ARG A 18 -2.84 -4.14 7.08
C ARG A 18 -2.54 -2.81 6.42
N ALA A 19 -1.28 -2.49 6.18
CA ALA A 19 -0.86 -1.19 5.66
C ALA A 19 0.41 -1.25 4.83
N LEU A 20 0.57 -0.23 3.99
CA LEU A 20 1.83 0.19 3.42
C LEU A 20 2.45 1.27 4.33
N VAL A 21 3.68 1.06 4.79
CA VAL A 21 4.36 1.97 5.70
C VAL A 21 5.66 2.43 5.06
N TYR A 22 5.86 3.74 4.97
CA TYR A 22 7.13 4.33 4.62
C TYR A 22 7.80 4.87 5.89
N VAL A 23 8.98 4.38 6.22
CA VAL A 23 9.78 4.88 7.34
C VAL A 23 10.85 5.81 6.78
N ASP A 24 10.86 7.06 7.23
CA ASP A 24 11.84 8.04 6.82
C ASP A 24 13.07 8.02 7.75
N TYR A 25 14.25 7.94 7.14
CA TYR A 25 15.51 8.14 7.84
C TYR A 25 16.24 9.35 7.26
N GLY A 26 16.91 10.10 8.13
CA GLY A 26 17.80 11.18 7.76
C GLY A 26 19.07 10.65 7.09
N VAL A 27 19.86 11.56 6.50
CA VAL A 27 21.13 11.22 5.81
C VAL A 27 22.14 10.52 6.74
N LEU A 28 22.03 10.72 8.06
CA LEU A 28 22.86 10.07 9.09
C LEU A 28 22.22 8.78 9.65
N GLY A 29 21.14 8.29 9.05
CA GLY A 29 20.43 7.07 9.47
C GLY A 29 19.55 7.24 10.70
N ASN A 30 19.39 8.46 11.22
CA ASN A 30 18.47 8.75 12.32
C ASN A 30 17.02 8.70 11.85
N TYR A 31 16.13 8.15 12.66
CA TYR A 31 14.69 8.12 12.37
C TYR A 31 14.11 9.55 12.32
N MET A 32 13.30 9.84 11.30
CA MET A 32 12.69 11.14 11.05
C MET A 32 11.15 11.11 11.09
N GLY A 33 10.55 9.93 10.94
CA GLY A 33 9.09 9.79 10.93
C GLY A 33 8.64 8.56 10.16
N TYR A 34 7.32 8.40 10.03
CA TYR A 34 6.73 7.45 9.10
C TYR A 34 5.44 7.99 8.50
N THR A 35 5.13 7.51 7.30
CA THR A 35 3.81 7.61 6.65
C THR A 35 3.19 6.22 6.66
N ARG A 36 1.91 6.13 7.02
CA ARG A 36 1.14 4.90 6.99
C ARG A 36 -0.08 5.10 6.10
N ILE A 37 -0.29 4.18 5.18
CA ILE A 37 -1.47 4.12 4.31
C ILE A 37 -2.14 2.77 4.57
N ASP A 38 -3.35 2.79 5.13
CA ASP A 38 -4.09 1.55 5.33
C ASP A 38 -4.50 0.96 3.97
N LEU A 39 -4.42 -0.38 3.85
CA LEU A 39 -4.56 -1.02 2.54
C LEU A 39 -5.95 -0.81 1.94
N ASP A 40 -6.99 -0.64 2.76
CA ASP A 40 -8.36 -0.36 2.32
C ASP A 40 -8.58 1.09 1.86
N GLU A 41 -7.64 1.98 2.13
CA GLU A 41 -7.65 3.36 1.63
C GLU A 41 -6.94 3.50 0.28
N ILE A 42 -6.15 2.49 -0.12
CA ILE A 42 -5.49 2.45 -1.42
C ILE A 42 -6.54 2.21 -2.51
N SER A 43 -6.76 3.23 -3.33
CA SER A 43 -7.67 3.15 -4.47
C SER A 43 -6.98 2.56 -5.70
N GLN A 44 -5.68 2.86 -5.89
CA GLN A 44 -4.94 2.41 -7.07
C GLN A 44 -3.43 2.37 -6.82
N VAL A 45 -2.77 1.41 -7.47
CA VAL A 45 -1.30 1.27 -7.50
C VAL A 45 -0.83 1.27 -8.95
N MET A 46 0.12 2.14 -9.29
CA MET A 46 0.65 2.28 -10.65
C MET A 46 2.18 2.29 -10.69
N ILE A 47 2.71 2.00 -11.87
CA ILE A 47 4.12 2.22 -12.17
C ILE A 47 4.17 3.37 -13.18
N GLY A 48 4.53 4.54 -12.68
CA GLY A 48 4.65 5.74 -13.49
C GLY A 48 6.09 6.12 -13.79
N LYS A 49 6.25 7.37 -14.20
CA LYS A 49 7.52 7.94 -14.63
C LYS A 49 7.63 9.37 -14.12
N ALA A 50 8.60 9.58 -13.23
CA ALA A 50 8.93 10.89 -12.73
C ALA A 50 9.36 11.84 -13.86
N ARG A 51 9.33 13.15 -13.59
CA ARG A 51 9.71 14.20 -14.55
C ARG A 51 11.13 14.06 -15.11
N ASN A 52 12.06 13.53 -14.31
CA ASN A 52 13.45 13.24 -14.73
C ASN A 52 13.58 11.93 -15.54
N GLY A 53 12.46 11.22 -15.73
CA GLY A 53 12.37 9.98 -16.48
C GLY A 53 12.59 8.70 -15.69
N SER A 54 12.86 8.76 -14.40
CA SER A 54 12.98 7.56 -13.56
C SER A 54 11.61 6.91 -13.35
N ALA A 55 11.59 5.57 -13.36
CA ALA A 55 10.38 4.84 -13.01
C ALA A 55 10.10 4.95 -11.50
N GLN A 56 8.83 5.07 -11.13
CA GLN A 56 8.38 5.18 -9.75
C GLN A 56 7.12 4.36 -9.52
N LEU A 57 6.88 4.00 -8.26
CA LEU A 57 5.63 3.41 -7.80
C LEU A 57 4.74 4.55 -7.33
N GLU A 58 3.52 4.62 -7.83
CA GLU A 58 2.55 5.68 -7.52
C GLU A 58 1.39 5.03 -6.77
N ILE A 59 1.11 5.51 -5.56
CA ILE A 59 0.07 5.01 -4.67
C ILE A 59 -1.00 6.09 -4.53
N TYR A 60 -2.19 5.82 -5.04
CA TYR A 60 -3.33 6.70 -4.89
C TYR A 60 -4.20 6.23 -3.72
N HIS A 61 -4.54 7.16 -2.84
CA HIS A 61 -5.39 6.93 -1.67
C HIS A 61 -6.29 8.15 -1.43
N ALA A 62 -7.21 8.06 -0.46
CA ALA A 62 -8.23 9.09 -0.22
C ALA A 62 -7.64 10.48 0.07
N GLU A 63 -6.45 10.55 0.67
CA GLU A 63 -5.80 11.80 1.06
C GLU A 63 -4.85 12.36 -0.01
N GLY A 64 -4.54 11.59 -1.07
CA GLY A 64 -3.63 12.06 -2.12
C GLY A 64 -2.91 10.96 -2.89
N GLU A 65 -1.70 11.30 -3.31
CA GLU A 65 -0.80 10.47 -4.11
C GLU A 65 0.58 10.43 -3.44
N GLU A 66 1.16 9.24 -3.33
CA GLU A 66 2.50 9.02 -2.83
C GLU A 66 3.37 8.32 -3.87
N ASP A 67 4.54 8.90 -4.13
CA ASP A 67 5.48 8.47 -5.16
C ASP A 67 6.76 7.87 -4.55
N PHE A 68 7.08 6.62 -4.89
CA PHE A 68 8.26 5.91 -4.41
C PHE A 68 9.19 5.53 -5.55
N ALA A 69 10.40 6.11 -5.54
CA ALA A 69 11.51 5.67 -6.38
C ALA A 69 12.44 4.74 -5.59
N PHE A 70 12.84 3.63 -6.19
CA PHE A 70 13.80 2.70 -5.58
C PHE A 70 15.22 2.99 -6.07
N LYS A 71 16.18 2.99 -5.13
CA LYS A 71 17.62 3.16 -5.42
C LYS A 71 18.15 2.12 -6.41
N SER A 72 17.60 0.90 -6.38
CA SER A 72 18.04 -0.23 -7.19
C SER A 72 16.88 -1.17 -7.54
N GLY A 73 17.07 -2.01 -8.56
CA GLY A 73 16.08 -3.02 -9.00
C GLY A 73 15.12 -2.58 -10.11
N GLY A 74 15.05 -1.27 -10.38
CA GLY A 74 14.35 -0.71 -11.55
C GLY A 74 12.89 -1.17 -11.69
N LYS A 75 12.42 -1.29 -12.95
CA LYS A 75 11.03 -1.64 -13.27
C LYS A 75 10.60 -3.03 -12.77
N LEU A 76 11.51 -4.01 -12.70
CA LEU A 76 11.19 -5.35 -12.19
C LEU A 76 10.84 -5.33 -10.70
N LYS A 77 11.62 -4.59 -9.90
CA LYS A 77 11.33 -4.40 -8.49
C LYS A 77 10.02 -3.64 -8.29
N LEU A 78 9.80 -2.56 -9.05
CA LEU A 78 8.54 -1.82 -9.05
C LEU A 78 7.33 -2.72 -9.37
N GLY A 79 7.44 -3.57 -10.38
CA GLY A 79 6.39 -4.53 -10.75
C GLY A 79 6.14 -5.62 -9.69
N SER A 80 7.15 -5.97 -8.91
CA SER A 80 6.99 -6.91 -7.79
C SER A 80 6.25 -6.24 -6.63
N TRP A 81 6.61 -5.00 -6.31
CA TRP A 81 5.93 -4.20 -5.29
C TRP A 81 4.47 -3.91 -5.65
N ALA A 82 4.19 -3.46 -6.87
CA ALA A 82 2.83 -3.18 -7.32
C ALA A 82 1.92 -4.41 -7.17
N ARG A 83 2.41 -5.59 -7.58
CA ARG A 83 1.66 -6.86 -7.43
C ARG A 83 1.48 -7.26 -5.98
N ALA A 84 2.51 -7.09 -5.14
CA ALA A 84 2.44 -7.44 -3.73
C ALA A 84 1.42 -6.58 -2.99
N ILE A 85 1.42 -5.26 -3.24
CA ILE A 85 0.45 -4.33 -2.65
C ILE A 85 -0.96 -4.67 -3.13
N GLU A 86 -1.17 -4.88 -4.43
CA GLU A 86 -2.50 -5.22 -4.95
C GLU A 86 -3.03 -6.56 -4.39
N GLY A 87 -2.15 -7.53 -4.20
CA GLY A 87 -2.47 -8.80 -3.55
C GLY A 87 -2.87 -8.61 -2.09
N ALA A 88 -2.07 -7.88 -1.31
CA ALA A 88 -2.35 -7.60 0.10
C ALA A 88 -3.65 -6.78 0.26
N ARG A 89 -3.83 -5.76 -0.58
CA ARG A 89 -5.03 -4.93 -0.68
C ARG A 89 -6.28 -5.76 -0.93
N SER A 90 -6.24 -6.62 -1.95
CA SER A 90 -7.35 -7.52 -2.27
C SER A 90 -7.71 -8.45 -1.11
N GLN A 91 -6.73 -8.91 -0.35
CA GLN A 91 -6.95 -9.73 0.84
C GLN A 91 -7.53 -8.92 2.01
N ALA A 92 -7.11 -7.67 2.20
CA ALA A 92 -7.68 -6.78 3.21
C ALA A 92 -9.16 -6.48 2.93
N PHE A 93 -9.50 -6.12 1.68
CA PHE A 93 -10.88 -5.92 1.25
C PHE A 93 -11.71 -7.21 1.32
N GLY A 94 -11.17 -8.32 0.82
CA GLY A 94 -11.82 -9.63 0.81
C GLY A 94 -11.96 -10.26 2.19
N GLY A 95 -11.05 -9.97 3.12
CA GLY A 95 -11.09 -10.41 4.51
C GLY A 95 -12.14 -9.65 5.32
N ALA A 96 -12.24 -8.33 5.13
CA ALA A 96 -13.27 -7.50 5.77
C ALA A 96 -14.69 -7.85 5.26
N SER A 97 -14.87 -7.89 3.95
CA SER A 97 -16.17 -8.25 3.34
C SER A 97 -16.51 -9.74 3.48
N GLY A 98 -15.53 -10.63 3.36
CA GLY A 98 -15.69 -12.07 3.56
C GLY A 98 -15.98 -12.46 5.01
N GLY A 99 -15.41 -11.73 5.99
CA GLY A 99 -15.73 -11.93 7.41
C GLY A 99 -17.18 -11.55 7.75
N ILE A 100 -17.68 -10.45 7.16
CA ILE A 100 -19.08 -10.04 7.32
C ILE A 100 -20.01 -11.02 6.59
N ALA A 101 -19.69 -11.38 5.35
CA ALA A 101 -20.47 -12.34 4.56
C ALA A 101 -20.55 -13.72 5.23
N ARG A 102 -19.44 -14.18 5.83
CA ARG A 102 -19.38 -15.47 6.54
C ARG A 102 -20.18 -15.45 7.84
N LYS A 103 -20.06 -14.38 8.64
CA LYS A 103 -20.91 -14.19 9.84
C LYS A 103 -22.40 -14.12 9.48
N ALA A 104 -22.75 -13.44 8.39
CA ALA A 104 -24.13 -13.36 7.91
C ALA A 104 -24.66 -14.73 7.45
N ALA A 105 -23.86 -15.49 6.69
CA ALA A 105 -24.20 -16.85 6.28
C ALA A 105 -24.36 -17.80 7.47
N ASP A 106 -23.49 -17.72 8.47
CA ASP A 106 -23.55 -18.53 9.69
C ASP A 106 -24.81 -18.20 10.52
N ALA A 107 -25.16 -16.92 10.65
CA ALA A 107 -26.36 -16.47 11.34
C ALA A 107 -27.65 -16.95 10.65
N LEU A 108 -27.70 -16.85 9.31
CA LEU A 108 -28.82 -17.36 8.51
C LEU A 108 -28.94 -18.88 8.61
N GLY A 109 -27.83 -19.61 8.55
CA GLY A 109 -27.81 -21.06 8.74
C GLY A 109 -28.24 -21.49 10.15
N ALA A 110 -27.95 -20.70 11.18
CA ALA A 110 -28.44 -20.96 12.54
C ALA A 110 -29.97 -20.73 12.67
N LEU A 111 -30.51 -19.74 11.96
CA LEU A 111 -31.95 -19.46 11.94
C LEU A 111 -32.74 -20.58 11.25
N LEU A 112 -32.24 -21.05 10.09
CA LEU A 112 -32.87 -22.09 9.28
C LEU A 112 -32.87 -23.48 9.94
N ARG A 113 -31.98 -23.71 10.92
CA ARG A 113 -31.91 -24.96 11.69
C ARG A 113 -32.80 -24.97 12.95
N ARG A 114 -33.53 -23.87 13.22
CA ARG A 114 -34.41 -23.72 14.39
C ARG A 114 -35.91 -23.68 14.06
N GLY A 115 -36.29 -23.84 12.79
CA GLY A 115 -37.68 -24.05 12.35
C GLY A 115 -37.90 -25.49 11.94
#